data_AF-A0A3A8ACX3-F1
#
_entry.id   AF-A0A3A8ACX3-F1
#
_cell.length_a   1.000
_cell.length_b   1.000
_cell.length_c   1.000
_cell.angle_alpha   90.00
_cell.angle_beta   90.00
_cell.angle_gamma   90.00
#
_symmetry.space_group_name_H-M   'P 1'
#
loop_
_entity.id
_entity.type
_entity.pdbx_description
1 polymer ?
#
loop_
_entity_poly.entity_id
_entity_poly.type
_entity_poly.pdbx_seq_one_letter_code
_entity_poly.pdbx_strand_id
1 'polypeptide(L)'
;MTDPQTLDARRRRARFRAWHRGMKEMDIVLGGYADAHVAQMDADELAAFEALMENLDRDLFKWFTGEGPVPAEHDTPLFRAICAHHKIELT
;
A
#
# COMPACT_ATOMS: atom_id res chain seq x y z
N MET A 1 -11.54 20.64 -4.94
CA MET A 1 -11.44 21.25 -3.59
C MET A 1 -11.49 20.11 -2.59
N THR A 2 -10.33 19.60 -2.16
CA THR A 2 -10.25 18.43 -1.28
C THR A 2 -10.49 18.89 0.15
N ASP A 3 -11.65 18.56 0.69
CA ASP A 3 -12.03 18.89 2.06
C ASP A 3 -11.14 18.11 3.07
N PRO A 4 -10.48 18.77 4.04
CA PRO A 4 -9.58 18.09 5.00
C PRO A 4 -10.26 17.03 5.85
N GLN A 5 -11.54 17.24 6.20
CA GLN A 5 -12.36 16.26 6.92
C GLN A 5 -12.57 14.98 6.09
N THR A 6 -12.70 15.14 4.79
CA THR A 6 -12.81 14.03 3.82
C THR A 6 -11.48 13.28 3.67
N LEU A 7 -10.34 13.98 3.69
CA LEU A 7 -9.03 13.33 3.58
C LEU A 7 -8.71 12.47 4.81
N ASP A 8 -8.95 12.97 6.02
CA ASP A 8 -8.74 12.20 7.26
C ASP A 8 -9.64 10.94 7.30
N ALA A 9 -10.90 11.06 6.87
CA ALA A 9 -11.80 9.92 6.75
C ALA A 9 -11.29 8.87 5.73
N ARG A 10 -10.74 9.31 4.60
CA ARG A 10 -10.10 8.40 3.62
C ARG A 10 -8.88 7.71 4.21
N ARG A 11 -7.98 8.44 4.89
CA ARG A 11 -6.80 7.86 5.56
C ARG A 11 -7.19 6.77 6.56
N ARG A 12 -8.22 7.01 7.39
CA ARG A 12 -8.74 6.01 8.33
C ARG A 12 -9.28 4.76 7.63
N ARG A 13 -10.04 4.94 6.53
CA ARG A 13 -10.56 3.81 5.73
C ARG A 13 -9.44 3.04 5.04
N ALA A 14 -8.46 3.73 4.48
CA ALA A 14 -7.31 3.13 3.81
C ALA A 14 -6.48 2.29 4.81
N ARG A 15 -6.17 2.85 5.97
CA ARG A 15 -5.49 2.12 7.06
C ARG A 15 -6.27 0.89 7.50
N PHE A 16 -7.59 1.02 7.68
CA PHE A 16 -8.43 -0.14 8.01
C PHE A 16 -8.35 -1.22 6.93
N ARG A 17 -8.53 -0.87 5.65
CA ARG A 17 -8.44 -1.83 4.54
C ARG A 17 -7.08 -2.52 4.43
N ALA A 18 -6.00 -1.82 4.76
CA ALA A 18 -4.65 -2.38 4.74
C ALA A 18 -4.45 -3.51 5.78
N TRP A 19 -5.24 -3.52 6.86
CA TRP A 19 -5.24 -4.54 7.92
C TRP A 19 -6.37 -5.58 7.80
N HIS A 20 -7.23 -5.48 6.78
CA HIS A 20 -8.38 -6.36 6.57
C HIS A 20 -8.30 -7.01 5.19
N ARG A 21 -7.18 -7.65 4.91
CA ARG A 21 -6.90 -8.41 3.69
C ARG A 21 -7.26 -9.88 3.89
N GLY A 22 -7.30 -10.64 2.80
CA GLY A 22 -7.54 -12.08 2.83
C GLY A 22 -6.32 -12.91 3.22
N MET A 23 -5.14 -12.27 3.26
CA MET A 23 -3.85 -12.90 3.58
C MET A 23 -3.14 -12.11 4.69
N LYS A 24 -2.77 -12.80 5.77
CA LYS A 24 -2.13 -12.19 6.95
C LYS A 24 -0.79 -11.54 6.62
N GLU A 25 -0.05 -12.10 5.69
CA GLU A 25 1.21 -11.56 5.19
C GLU A 25 0.99 -10.18 4.54
N MET A 26 -0.11 -10.00 3.82
CA MET A 26 -0.47 -8.71 3.23
C MET A 26 -0.94 -7.71 4.27
N ASP A 27 -1.64 -8.16 5.31
CA ASP A 27 -1.96 -7.32 6.46
C ASP A 27 -0.69 -6.78 7.13
N ILE A 28 0.33 -7.62 7.31
CA ILE A 28 1.59 -7.20 7.95
C ILE A 28 2.34 -6.21 7.06
N VAL A 29 2.47 -6.49 5.76
CA VAL A 29 3.21 -5.64 4.83
C VAL A 29 2.50 -4.29 4.64
N LEU A 30 1.23 -4.31 4.23
CA LEU A 30 0.50 -3.09 3.93
C LEU A 30 0.06 -2.36 5.19
N GLY A 31 -0.40 -3.09 6.21
CA GLY A 31 -0.83 -2.52 7.48
C GLY A 31 0.32 -1.88 8.26
N GLY A 32 1.49 -2.53 8.30
CA GLY A 32 2.69 -1.95 8.90
C GLY A 32 3.13 -0.65 8.22
N TYR A 33 3.10 -0.63 6.88
CA TYR A 33 3.39 0.60 6.14
C TYR A 33 2.33 1.69 6.38
N ALA A 34 1.05 1.31 6.40
CA ALA A 34 -0.06 2.23 6.63
C ALA A 34 0.02 2.89 8.00
N ASP A 35 0.34 2.13 9.05
CA ASP A 35 0.51 2.64 10.40
C ASP A 35 1.60 3.71 10.51
N ALA A 36 2.67 3.56 9.73
CA ALA A 36 3.80 4.49 9.72
C ALA A 36 3.57 5.74 8.84
N HIS A 37 2.85 5.62 7.71
CA HIS A 37 2.84 6.67 6.67
C HIS A 37 1.47 7.27 6.36
N VAL A 38 0.36 6.51 6.44
CA VAL A 38 -0.95 6.96 5.93
C VAL A 38 -1.48 8.21 6.65
N ALA A 39 -1.09 8.43 7.91
CA ALA A 39 -1.47 9.64 8.65
C ALA A 39 -0.91 10.93 8.03
N GLN A 40 0.23 10.86 7.33
CA GLN A 40 0.92 12.01 6.72
C GLN A 40 0.68 12.14 5.21
N MET A 41 0.23 11.06 4.55
CA MET A 41 0.01 11.04 3.09
C MET A 41 -0.92 12.14 2.60
N ASP A 42 -0.51 12.92 1.61
CA ASP A 42 -1.40 13.85 0.93
C ASP A 42 -2.49 13.15 0.09
N ALA A 43 -3.28 13.93 -0.66
CA ALA A 43 -4.39 13.38 -1.42
C ALA A 43 -3.96 12.46 -2.57
N ASP A 44 -2.80 12.74 -3.19
CA ASP A 44 -2.27 12.00 -4.33
C ASP A 44 -1.54 10.73 -3.86
N GLU A 45 -0.74 10.83 -2.80
CA GLU A 45 -0.11 9.69 -2.15
C GLU A 45 -1.17 8.69 -1.64
N LEU A 46 -2.23 9.19 -1.01
CA LEU A 46 -3.32 8.35 -0.54
C LEU A 46 -4.08 7.69 -1.70
N ALA A 47 -4.29 8.40 -2.81
CA ALA A 47 -4.92 7.83 -3.99
C ALA A 47 -4.07 6.69 -4.59
N ALA A 48 -2.74 6.88 -4.66
CA ALA A 48 -1.83 5.83 -5.09
C ALA A 48 -1.88 4.60 -4.17
N PHE A 49 -1.97 4.81 -2.85
CA PHE A 49 -2.10 3.73 -1.88
C PHE A 49 -3.43 3.00 -1.99
N GLU A 50 -4.52 3.73 -2.18
CA GLU A 50 -5.85 3.16 -2.43
C GLU A 50 -5.86 2.31 -3.71
N ALA A 51 -5.26 2.80 -4.80
CA ALA A 51 -5.15 2.07 -6.07
C ALA A 51 -4.30 0.80 -5.93
N LEU A 52 -3.18 0.84 -5.20
CA LEU A 52 -2.37 -0.35 -4.94
C LEU A 52 -3.19 -1.42 -4.21
N MET A 53 -4.04 -1.03 -3.24
CA MET A 53 -4.90 -1.94 -2.48
C MET A 53 -6.06 -2.53 -3.30
N GLU A 54 -6.31 -2.08 -4.53
CA GLU A 54 -7.30 -2.71 -5.42
C GLU A 54 -6.81 -4.04 -6.02
N ASN A 55 -5.49 -4.30 -5.96
CA ASN A 55 -4.91 -5.55 -6.41
C ASN A 55 -5.23 -6.71 -5.46
N LEU A 56 -5.25 -7.93 -6.01
CA LEU A 56 -5.46 -9.15 -5.25
C LEU A 56 -4.25 -9.46 -4.36
N ASP A 57 -4.51 -10.01 -3.17
CA ASP A 57 -3.46 -10.40 -2.22
C ASP A 57 -2.43 -11.34 -2.83
N ARG A 58 -2.87 -12.28 -3.66
CA ARG A 58 -1.99 -13.24 -4.31
C ARG A 58 -0.98 -12.56 -5.23
N ASP A 59 -1.37 -11.50 -5.93
CA ASP A 59 -0.50 -10.83 -6.88
C ASP A 59 0.45 -9.87 -6.14
N LEU A 60 -0.06 -9.12 -5.17
CA LEU A 60 0.77 -8.33 -4.26
C LEU A 60 1.82 -9.18 -3.56
N PHE A 61 1.43 -10.35 -3.04
CA PHE A 61 2.34 -11.27 -2.38
C PHE A 61 3.49 -11.68 -3.30
N LYS A 62 3.20 -12.13 -4.53
CA LYS A 62 4.24 -12.50 -5.50
C LYS A 62 5.22 -11.36 -5.79
N TRP A 63 4.72 -10.13 -5.87
CA TRP A 63 5.54 -8.94 -6.12
C TRP A 63 6.44 -8.61 -4.93
N PHE A 64 5.89 -8.67 -3.71
CA PHE A 64 6.64 -8.40 -2.49
C PHE A 64 7.61 -9.52 -2.09
N THR A 65 7.39 -10.76 -2.53
CA THR A 65 8.33 -11.87 -2.30
C THR A 65 9.37 -12.04 -3.41
N GLY A 66 9.24 -11.29 -4.52
CA GLY A 66 10.10 -11.47 -5.69
C GLY A 66 9.83 -12.76 -6.47
N GLU A 67 8.73 -13.47 -6.18
CA GLU A 67 8.31 -14.68 -6.89
C GLU A 67 7.82 -14.41 -8.33
N GLY A 68 7.58 -13.14 -8.68
CA GLY A 68 7.22 -12.74 -10.03
C GLY A 68 7.57 -11.28 -10.32
N PRO A 69 7.65 -10.90 -11.60
CA PRO A 69 7.96 -9.54 -11.98
C PRO A 69 6.83 -8.60 -11.54
N VAL A 70 7.21 -7.42 -11.07
CA VAL A 70 6.27 -6.32 -10.81
C VAL A 70 5.90 -5.71 -12.17
N PRO A 71 4.61 -5.67 -12.55
CA PRO A 71 4.19 -5.00 -13.78
C PRO A 71 4.61 -3.52 -13.75
N ALA A 72 4.97 -2.97 -14.91
CA ALA A 72 5.45 -1.58 -14.99
C ALA A 72 4.44 -0.54 -14.47
N GLU A 73 3.14 -0.84 -14.57
CA GLU A 73 2.07 -0.01 -14.01
C GLU A 73 2.02 -0.01 -12.46
N HIS A 74 2.58 -1.03 -11.83
CA HIS A 74 2.63 -1.19 -10.37
C HIS A 74 4.00 -0.90 -9.77
N ASP A 75 5.07 -0.83 -10.58
CA ASP A 75 6.39 -0.36 -10.19
C ASP A 75 6.41 1.17 -9.99
N THR A 76 5.64 1.61 -9.01
CA THR A 76 5.43 3.00 -8.65
C THR A 76 6.40 3.43 -7.53
N PRO A 77 6.63 4.74 -7.33
CA PRO A 77 7.40 5.23 -6.20
C PRO A 77 6.88 4.72 -4.85
N LEU A 78 5.55 4.60 -4.72
CA LEU A 78 4.91 4.06 -3.53
C LEU A 78 5.23 2.58 -3.32
N PHE A 79 5.14 1.76 -4.37
CA PHE A 79 5.48 0.33 -4.27
C PHE A 79 6.92 0.15 -3.80
N ARG A 80 7.86 0.88 -4.41
CA ARG A 80 9.27 0.87 -4.00
C ARG A 80 9.48 1.37 -2.56
N ALA A 81 8.70 2.37 -2.12
CA ALA A 81 8.75 2.85 -0.74
C ALA A 81 8.29 1.78 0.26
N ILE A 82 7.27 0.98 -0.08
CA ILE A 82 6.82 -0.14 0.74
C ILE A 82 7.91 -1.23 0.80
N CYS A 83 8.51 -1.58 -0.34
CA CYS A 83 9.63 -2.52 -0.38
C CYS A 83 10.80 -2.04 0.49
N ALA A 84 11.19 -0.77 0.38
CA ALA A 84 12.26 -0.18 1.17
C ALA A 84 11.95 -0.17 2.67
N HIS A 85 10.70 0.12 3.06
CA HIS A 85 10.26 0.10 4.46
C HIS A 85 10.43 -1.29 5.10
N HIS A 86 10.14 -2.35 4.34
CA HIS A 86 10.27 -3.73 4.79
C HIS A 86 11.60 -4.41 4.43
N LYS A 87 12.53 -3.66 3.82
CA LYS A 87 13.82 -4.17 3.32
C LYS A 87 13.68 -5.36 2.36
N ILE A 88 12.68 -5.30 1.50
CA ILE A 88 12.45 -6.26 0.42
C ILE A 88 13.40 -5.93 -0.74
N GLU A 89 14.26 -6.87 -1.11
CA GLU A 89 15.16 -6.74 -2.26
C GLU A 89 14.46 -7.24 -3.53
N LEU A 90 14.07 -6.30 -4.40
CA LEU A 90 13.57 -6.64 -5.74
C LEU A 90 14.78 -7.01 -6.61
N THR A 91 14.83 -8.27 -7.03
CA THR A 91 15.94 -8.82 -7.85
C THR A 91 15.69 -8.61 -9.34
#